data_AF-A0A7K2QAW6-F1
#
_entry.id   AF-A0A7K2QAW6-F1
#
_cell.length_a   1.000
_cell.length_b   1.000
_cell.length_c   1.000
_cell.angle_alpha   90.00
_cell.angle_beta   90.00
_cell.angle_gamma   90.00
#
_symmetry.space_group_name_H-M   'P 1'
#
loop_
_entity.id
_entity.type
_entity.pdbx_description
1 polymer ?
#
loop_
_entity_poly.entity_id
_entity_poly.type
_entity_poly.pdbx_seq_one_letter_code
_entity_poly.pdbx_strand_id
1 'polypeptide(L)'
;MLAPLIDSTPVCYLGNDNQLVWRPCRIWQLNEQHILAVVTETTEPTMSIETAAAEIRLTLEGLRQPFQVTIVEHWPAGTGASGEHYAEQYRHDSGRIHWKHVEKDELRAKLANFDSIQPSGKPLTARA
;
A
#
# COMPACT_ATOMS: atom_id res chain seq x y z
N MET A 1 13.12 9.79 15.16
CA MET A 1 12.72 8.40 15.47
C MET A 1 12.03 7.85 14.24
N LEU A 2 12.33 6.63 13.81
CA LEU A 2 11.69 6.01 12.65
C LEU A 2 10.36 5.36 13.07
N ALA A 3 9.34 5.45 12.22
CA ALA A 3 8.06 4.79 12.43
C ALA A 3 8.24 3.26 12.42
N PRO A 4 7.79 2.52 13.45
CA PRO A 4 7.90 1.08 13.48
C PRO A 4 6.98 0.44 12.44
N LEU A 5 7.49 -0.62 11.80
CA LEU A 5 6.67 -1.51 11.00
C LEU A 5 5.81 -2.35 11.94
N ILE A 6 4.50 -2.37 11.70
CA ILE A 6 3.53 -3.14 12.49
C ILE A 6 2.99 -4.35 11.74
N ASP A 7 2.97 -4.31 10.40
CA ASP A 7 2.54 -5.43 9.58
C ASP A 7 3.24 -5.43 8.21
N SER A 8 3.54 -6.61 7.69
CA SER A 8 4.07 -6.82 6.35
C SER A 8 3.37 -7.97 5.62
N THR A 9 2.23 -8.43 6.15
CA THR A 9 1.41 -9.44 5.51
C THR A 9 0.67 -8.84 4.31
N PRO A 10 0.49 -9.61 3.22
CA PRO A 10 -0.36 -9.15 2.13
C PRO A 10 -1.77 -8.85 2.63
N VAL A 11 -2.37 -7.75 2.15
CA VAL A 11 -3.76 -7.41 2.48
C VAL A 11 -4.69 -8.06 1.45
N CYS A 12 -5.74 -8.69 1.95
CA CYS A 12 -6.81 -9.27 1.14
C CYS A 12 -7.90 -8.23 0.88
N TYR A 13 -8.39 -8.16 -0.35
CA TYR A 13 -9.50 -7.30 -0.74
C TYR A 13 -10.39 -7.98 -1.80
N LEU A 14 -11.59 -7.42 -2.06
CA LEU A 14 -12.52 -7.95 -3.05
C LEU A 14 -12.24 -7.32 -4.43
N GLY A 15 -11.85 -8.14 -5.40
CA GLY A 15 -11.62 -7.72 -6.79
C GLY A 15 -12.91 -7.49 -7.58
N ASN A 16 -12.78 -6.98 -8.81
CA ASN A 16 -13.92 -6.67 -9.71
C ASN A 16 -14.82 -7.88 -10.01
N ASP A 17 -14.25 -9.09 -10.02
CA ASP A 17 -14.99 -10.34 -10.28
C ASP A 17 -15.48 -11.03 -8.99
N ASN A 18 -15.59 -10.28 -7.89
CA ASN A 18 -15.89 -10.81 -6.55
C ASN A 18 -14.90 -11.88 -6.05
N GLN A 19 -13.71 -11.93 -6.63
CA GLN A 19 -12.64 -12.81 -6.16
C GLN A 19 -11.83 -12.12 -5.08
N LEU A 20 -11.40 -12.89 -4.07
CA LEU A 20 -10.46 -12.40 -3.08
C LEU A 20 -9.07 -12.31 -3.70
N VAL A 21 -8.48 -11.13 -3.63
CA VAL A 21 -7.15 -10.84 -4.16
C VAL A 21 -6.24 -10.41 -3.02
N TRP A 22 -5.03 -10.95 -3.01
CA TRP A 22 -4.00 -10.60 -2.04
C TRP A 22 -2.99 -9.66 -2.67
N ARG A 23 -2.79 -8.48 -2.08
CA ARG A 23 -1.80 -7.52 -2.53
C ARG A 23 -0.66 -7.40 -1.53
N PRO A 24 0.61 -7.42 -1.97
CA PRO A 24 1.71 -7.10 -1.08
C PRO A 24 1.52 -5.70 -0.49
N CYS A 25 1.48 -5.62 0.83
CA CYS A 25 1.25 -4.41 1.59
C CYS A 25 2.17 -4.39 2.81
N ARG A 26 2.58 -3.19 3.23
CA ARG A 26 3.33 -2.99 4.47
C ARG A 26 2.77 -1.81 5.21
N ILE A 27 2.67 -1.92 6.52
CA ILE A 27 2.00 -0.95 7.36
C ILE A 27 2.94 -0.52 8.46
N TRP A 28 3.14 0.79 8.58
CA TRP A 28 3.90 1.43 9.64
C TRP A 28 2.98 2.27 10.51
N GLN A 29 3.26 2.30 11.79
CA GLN A 29 2.57 3.18 12.73
C GLN A 29 3.33 4.50 12.83
N LEU A 30 2.78 5.57 12.26
CA LEU A 30 3.39 6.90 12.33
C LEU A 30 3.20 7.54 13.71
N ASN A 31 2.04 7.31 14.33
CA ASN A 31 1.73 7.68 15.72
C ASN A 31 0.54 6.85 16.24
N GLU A 32 0.03 7.16 17.43
CA GLU A 32 -1.08 6.44 18.08
C GLU A 32 -2.38 6.40 17.27
N GLN A 33 -2.58 7.32 16.32
CA GLN A 33 -3.81 7.47 15.53
C GLN A 33 -3.56 7.52 14.03
N HIS A 34 -2.35 7.18 13.55
CA HIS A 34 -2.01 7.29 12.13
C HIS A 34 -1.14 6.13 11.68
N ILE A 35 -1.60 5.44 10.65
CA ILE A 35 -0.83 4.43 9.93
C ILE A 35 -0.53 4.87 8.50
N LEU A 36 0.61 4.44 7.99
CA LEU A 36 0.98 4.53 6.58
C LEU A 36 1.08 3.12 6.01
N ALA A 37 0.36 2.85 4.94
CA ALA A 37 0.44 1.59 4.22
C ALA A 37 1.06 1.79 2.84
N VAL A 38 2.11 1.03 2.52
CA VAL A 38 2.68 0.95 1.18
C VAL A 38 2.10 -0.27 0.47
N VAL A 39 1.31 -0.04 -0.58
CA VAL A 39 0.69 -1.08 -1.43
C VAL A 39 1.55 -1.24 -2.67
N THR A 40 2.00 -2.46 -2.99
CA THR A 40 2.92 -2.70 -4.12
C THR A 40 2.20 -3.29 -5.33
N GLU A 41 2.46 -2.73 -6.52
CA GLU A 41 1.94 -3.21 -7.80
C GLU A 41 2.53 -4.59 -8.13
N THR A 42 1.74 -5.40 -8.83
CA THR A 42 2.09 -6.77 -9.22
C THR A 42 1.92 -6.95 -10.72
N THR A 43 2.70 -7.85 -11.32
CA THR A 43 2.61 -8.14 -12.77
C THR A 43 1.33 -8.87 -13.18
N GLU A 44 0.58 -9.43 -12.23
CA GLU A 44 -0.66 -10.14 -12.49
C GLU A 44 -1.85 -9.17 -12.52
N PRO A 45 -2.58 -9.07 -13.65
CA PRO A 45 -3.60 -8.05 -13.84
C PRO A 45 -4.95 -8.57 -13.35
N THR A 46 -5.18 -8.61 -12.04
CA THR A 46 -6.55 -8.73 -11.53
C THR A 46 -7.23 -7.36 -11.44
N MET A 47 -6.46 -6.29 -11.18
CA MET A 47 -6.96 -4.93 -10.99
C MET A 47 -5.79 -3.92 -10.95
N SER A 48 -6.01 -2.68 -11.39
CA SER A 48 -5.03 -1.60 -11.22
C SER A 48 -4.68 -1.36 -9.75
N ILE A 49 -3.44 -1.00 -9.44
CA ILE A 49 -3.05 -0.60 -8.09
C ILE A 49 -3.89 0.55 -7.54
N GLU A 50 -4.34 1.50 -8.36
CA GLU A 50 -5.20 2.60 -7.92
C GLU A 50 -6.47 2.07 -7.23
N THR A 51 -7.16 1.12 -7.88
CA THR A 51 -8.38 0.53 -7.33
C THR A 51 -8.06 -0.36 -6.13
N ALA A 52 -6.99 -1.15 -6.18
CA ALA A 52 -6.59 -1.98 -5.04
C ALA A 52 -6.21 -1.14 -3.82
N ALA A 53 -5.53 -0.02 -4.02
CA ALA A 53 -5.18 0.91 -2.96
C ALA A 53 -6.42 1.57 -2.32
N ALA A 54 -7.45 1.86 -3.11
CA ALA A 54 -8.75 2.31 -2.60
C ALA A 54 -9.45 1.22 -1.76
N GLU A 55 -9.50 -0.02 -2.23
CA GLU A 55 -10.10 -1.15 -1.48
C GLU A 55 -9.34 -1.45 -0.18
N ILE A 56 -8.00 -1.40 -0.22
CA ILE A 56 -7.15 -1.58 0.96
C ILE A 56 -7.35 -0.44 1.95
N ARG A 57 -7.46 0.82 1.47
CA ARG A 57 -7.81 1.95 2.33
C ARG A 57 -9.11 1.69 3.08
N LEU A 58 -10.18 1.29 2.37
CA LEU A 58 -11.48 0.99 2.98
C LEU A 58 -11.38 -0.16 4.00
N THR A 59 -10.61 -1.19 3.67
CA THR A 59 -10.37 -2.35 4.55
C THR A 59 -9.69 -1.92 5.86
N LEU A 60 -8.66 -1.06 5.76
CA LEU A 60 -7.91 -0.55 6.91
C LEU A 60 -8.73 0.47 7.72
N GLU A 61 -9.46 1.38 7.07
CA GLU A 61 -10.37 2.35 7.71
C GLU A 61 -11.57 1.64 8.38
N GLY A 62 -11.97 0.46 7.90
CA GLY A 62 -13.03 -0.37 8.49
C GLY A 62 -12.60 -1.16 9.74
N LEU A 63 -11.31 -1.22 10.05
CA LEU A 63 -10.84 -1.77 11.33
C LEU A 63 -11.36 -0.87 12.46
N ARG A 64 -11.81 -1.46 13.57
CA ARG A 64 -12.48 -0.73 14.67
C ARG A 64 -11.61 0.29 15.43
N GLN A 65 -10.42 0.62 14.94
CA GLN A 65 -9.53 1.62 15.52
C GLN A 65 -9.59 2.91 14.69
N PRO A 66 -9.61 4.10 15.32
CA PRO A 66 -9.79 5.38 14.65
C PRO A 66 -8.48 5.85 13.97
N PHE A 67 -7.85 5.00 13.18
CA PHE A 67 -6.64 5.39 12.48
C PHE A 67 -6.96 6.28 11.29
N GLN A 68 -6.27 7.41 11.19
CA GLN A 68 -6.01 8.03 9.91
C GLN A 68 -5.14 7.08 9.07
N VAL A 69 -5.50 6.88 7.81
CA VAL A 69 -4.79 5.99 6.89
C VAL A 69 -4.17 6.81 5.75
N THR A 70 -2.84 6.76 5.62
CA THR A 70 -2.13 7.20 4.43
C THR A 70 -1.80 5.99 3.57
N ILE A 71 -2.13 6.03 2.28
CA ILE A 71 -1.73 4.99 1.32
C ILE A 71 -0.63 5.55 0.43
N VAL A 72 0.44 4.80 0.27
CA VAL A 72 1.47 5.02 -0.73
C VAL A 72 1.43 3.84 -1.70
N GLU A 73 1.21 4.12 -2.96
CA GLU A 73 1.37 3.16 -4.03
C GLU A 73 2.85 3.02 -4.36
N HIS A 74 3.33 1.79 -4.45
CA HIS A 74 4.67 1.46 -4.88
C HIS A 74 4.60 0.67 -6.18
N TRP A 75 5.26 1.20 -7.20
CA TRP A 75 5.34 0.60 -8.51
C TRP A 75 6.77 0.16 -8.76
N PRO A 76 7.06 -1.16 -8.65
CA PRO A 76 8.39 -1.66 -8.92
C PRO A 76 8.80 -1.44 -10.37
N ALA A 77 10.10 -1.31 -10.60
CA ALA A 77 10.62 -1.31 -11.97
C ALA A 77 10.18 -2.57 -12.71
N GLY A 78 9.60 -2.41 -13.90
CA GLY A 78 9.15 -3.52 -14.75
C GLY A 78 7.70 -3.96 -14.58
N THR A 79 6.90 -3.36 -13.69
CA THR A 79 5.45 -3.64 -13.56
C THR A 79 4.57 -2.68 -14.37
N GLY A 80 5.12 -1.99 -15.37
CA GLY A 80 4.38 -1.04 -16.22
C GLY A 80 4.82 0.43 -16.10
N ALA A 81 5.73 0.74 -15.18
CA ALA A 81 6.33 2.07 -15.01
C ALA A 81 7.71 2.18 -15.69
N SER A 82 8.12 3.41 -16.03
CA SER A 82 9.47 3.70 -16.59
C SER A 82 10.61 3.53 -15.58
N GLY A 83 10.28 3.31 -14.30
CA GLY A 83 11.22 3.09 -13.21
C GLY A 83 10.48 2.71 -11.92
N GLU A 84 11.23 2.54 -10.83
CA GLU A 84 10.63 2.42 -9.50
C GLU A 84 10.01 3.76 -9.10
N HIS A 85 8.74 3.78 -8.69
CA HIS A 85 8.09 5.01 -8.23
C HIS A 85 7.15 4.79 -7.05
N TYR A 86 6.96 5.86 -6.28
CA TYR A 86 6.07 5.91 -5.12
C TYR A 86 5.10 7.08 -5.26
N ALA A 87 3.84 6.86 -4.93
CA ALA A 87 2.79 7.89 -5.00
C ALA A 87 1.89 7.84 -3.78
N GLU A 88 1.85 8.91 -3.00
CA GLU A 88 0.97 9.05 -1.85
C GLU A 88 -0.42 9.52 -2.28
N GLN A 89 -1.44 8.82 -1.79
CA GLN A 89 -2.83 9.21 -1.93
C GLN A 89 -3.24 10.21 -0.85
N TYR A 90 -3.79 11.34 -1.27
CA TYR A 90 -4.39 12.33 -0.37
C TYR A 90 -5.80 12.72 -0.84
N ARG A 91 -6.65 13.09 0.12
CA ARG A 91 -7.96 13.67 -0.20
C ARG A 91 -7.78 15.17 -0.37
N HIS A 92 -8.15 15.68 -1.54
CA HIS A 92 -8.20 17.11 -1.79
C HIS A 92 -9.50 17.71 -1.20
N ASP A 93 -9.55 19.02 -0.98
CA ASP A 93 -10.71 19.74 -0.44
C ASP A 93 -11.99 19.54 -1.28
N SER A 94 -11.83 19.15 -2.54
CA SER A 94 -12.93 18.78 -3.44
C SER A 94 -13.56 17.42 -3.14
N GLY A 95 -13.04 16.68 -2.16
CA GLY A 95 -13.44 15.31 -1.83
C GLY A 95 -12.88 14.25 -2.77
N ARG A 96 -12.12 14.64 -3.81
CA ARG A 96 -11.48 13.71 -4.76
C ARG A 96 -10.16 13.18 -4.19
N ILE A 97 -9.82 11.94 -4.57
CA ILE A 97 -8.49 11.38 -4.32
C ILE A 97 -7.53 11.94 -5.37
N HIS A 98 -6.37 12.40 -4.91
CA HIS A 98 -5.27 12.85 -5.72
C HIS A 98 -3.99 12.10 -5.31
N TRP A 99 -3.04 12.05 -6.23
CA TRP A 99 -1.75 11.40 -6.04
C TRP A 99 -0.64 12.43 -6.06
N LYS A 100 0.25 12.33 -5.09
CA LYS A 100 1.48 13.11 -5.03
C LYS A 100 2.67 12.16 -5.12
N HIS A 101 3.61 12.45 -6.00
CA HIS A 101 4.88 11.71 -6.02
C HIS A 101 5.60 11.85 -4.68
N VAL A 102 6.16 10.75 -4.19
CA VAL A 102 6.99 10.72 -2.99
C VAL A 102 8.34 10.12 -3.35
N GLU A 103 9.40 10.83 -2.97
CA GLU A 103 10.75 10.33 -3.18
C GLU A 103 11.04 9.15 -2.25
N LYS A 104 11.74 8.13 -2.77
CA LYS A 104 12.12 6.94 -2.00
C LYS A 104 12.89 7.31 -0.73
N ASP A 105 13.80 8.28 -0.82
CA ASP A 105 14.61 8.71 0.32
C ASP A 105 13.78 9.39 1.42
N GLU A 106 12.66 10.05 1.08
CA GLU A 106 11.73 10.57 2.08
C GLU A 106 11.07 9.47 2.89
N LEU A 107 10.70 8.35 2.25
CA LEU A 107 10.13 7.18 2.92
C LEU A 107 11.19 6.52 3.80
N ARG A 108 12.41 6.32 3.29
CA ARG A 108 13.54 5.73 4.05
C ARG A 108 13.88 6.53 5.30
N ALA A 109 13.81 7.86 5.23
CA ALA A 109 14.08 8.73 6.36
C ALA A 109 13.02 8.66 7.46
N LYS A 110 11.81 8.15 7.17
CA LYS A 110 10.66 8.13 8.09
C LYS A 110 10.31 6.72 8.57
N LEU A 111 10.56 5.69 7.78
CA LEU A 111 10.03 4.34 7.99
C LEU A 111 11.14 3.34 8.37
N ALA A 112 11.00 2.68 9.53
CA ALA A 112 11.93 1.64 9.94
C ALA A 112 11.83 0.44 9.00
N ASN A 113 12.95 -0.24 8.73
CA ASN A 113 12.98 -1.49 7.95
C ASN A 113 12.40 -1.36 6.53
N PHE A 114 12.44 -0.16 5.94
CA PHE A 114 11.85 0.11 4.63
C PHE A 114 12.43 -0.80 3.52
N ASP A 115 13.76 -0.93 3.45
CA ASP A 115 14.45 -1.71 2.42
C ASP A 115 14.59 -3.20 2.75
N SER A 116 14.55 -3.56 4.04
CA SER A 116 14.89 -4.90 4.53
C SER A 116 13.82 -5.95 4.26
N ILE A 117 12.63 -5.51 3.85
CA ILE A 117 11.55 -6.38 3.43
C ILE A 117 11.47 -6.16 1.93
N GLN A 118 11.78 -7.15 1.11
CA GLN A 118 11.35 -7.12 -0.28
C GLN A 118 9.94 -7.70 -0.34
N PRO A 119 9.05 -7.19 -1.20
CA PRO A 119 7.83 -7.93 -1.48
C PRO A 119 8.32 -9.23 -2.13
N SER A 120 8.13 -10.37 -1.48
CA SER A 120 8.24 -11.63 -2.21
C SER A 120 7.16 -11.55 -3.27
N GLY A 121 7.52 -11.19 -4.50
CA GLY A 121 6.60 -11.01 -5.64
C GLY A 121 5.92 -12.29 -6.09
N LYS A 122 5.85 -13.30 -5.23
CA LYS A 122 5.03 -14.49 -5.42
C LYS A 122 3.71 -14.22 -4.71
N PRO A 123 2.59 -14.18 -5.44
CA PRO A 123 1.28 -14.34 -4.82
C PRO A 123 1.34 -15.54 -3.89
N LEU A 124 0.83 -15.41 -2.67
CA LEU A 124 0.46 -16.60 -1.92
C LEU A 124 -0.66 -17.25 -2.73
N THR A 125 -0.31 -18.25 -3.54
CA THR A 125 -1.31 -19.09 -4.19
C THR A 125 -2.24 -19.57 -3.09
N ALA A 126 -3.53 -19.25 -3.22
CA ALA A 126 -4.56 -19.70 -2.30
C ALA A 126 -4.34 -21.20 -2.06
N ARG A 127 -4.16 -21.59 -0.79
CA ARG A 127 -4.04 -23.01 -0.44
C ARG A 127 -5.30 -23.71 -0.95
N ALA A 128 -5.07 -24.75 -1.75
CA ALA A 128 -6.07 -25.72 -2.20
C ALA A 128 -6.73 -26.45 -1.02
#